data_AF-A0A7Y8GUM9-F1
#
_entry.id   AF-A0A7Y8GUM9-F1
#
_cell.length_a   1.000
_cell.length_b   1.000
_cell.length_c   1.000
_cell.angle_alpha   90.00
_cell.angle_beta   90.00
_cell.angle_gamma   90.00
#
_symmetry.space_group_name_H-M   'P 1'
#
loop_
_entity.id
_entity.type
_entity.pdbx_description
1 polymer ?
#
loop_
_entity_poly.entity_id
_entity_poly.type
_entity_poly.pdbx_seq_one_letter_code
_entity_poly.pdbx_strand_id
1 'polypeptide(L)'
;MLLLLWWWRPLLLIPGTQPLVMSGGDPYLRALMRTISASESNVLRPYHVVYGHDYVWTLDVHPNRCESIGQGPNRGNCSTAAGRYQLLYSTWLELAARYHPQRTDDPLDATGLSFAPEYQDLVVHAWLSEGRWGNLSAQLRQGRVQPVLRRLSGTWTSLGYGIETNSMSRQLPRIYQQVLKEELARAGTDAAEQAAEKQKGRTAKTVRP
;
A
#
# COMPACT_ATOMS: atom_id res chain seq x y z
N MET A 1 28.21 29.66 4.80
CA MET A 1 27.17 28.94 5.58
C MET A 1 26.05 28.46 4.65
N LEU A 2 26.38 27.64 3.65
CA LEU A 2 25.49 27.29 2.52
C LEU A 2 25.77 25.85 2.02
N LEU A 3 25.86 24.89 2.95
CA LEU A 3 26.16 23.48 2.65
C LEU A 3 25.28 22.51 3.48
N LEU A 4 23.98 22.82 3.65
CA LEU A 4 23.06 21.94 4.38
C LEU A 4 21.71 21.71 3.67
N LEU A 5 21.63 21.94 2.35
CA LEU A 5 20.40 21.69 1.57
C LEU A 5 20.56 20.59 0.51
N TRP A 6 21.63 19.80 0.57
CA TRP A 6 21.93 18.79 -0.44
C TRP A 6 21.87 17.34 0.06
N TRP A 7 21.25 17.09 1.22
CA TRP A 7 21.12 15.73 1.79
C TRP A 7 19.67 15.24 1.90
N TRP A 8 18.69 16.06 1.53
CA TRP A 8 17.30 15.63 1.36
C TRP A 8 16.99 15.56 -0.13
N ARG A 9 17.37 14.46 -0.79
CA ARG A 9 16.72 14.12 -2.07
C ARG A 9 15.29 13.68 -1.73
N PRO A 10 14.26 14.46 -2.10
CA PRO A 10 12.90 14.14 -1.72
C PRO A 10 12.45 12.88 -2.46
N LEU A 11 11.68 12.02 -1.78
CA LEU A 11 10.93 10.88 -2.36
C LEU A 11 10.02 11.27 -3.53
N LEU A 12 9.88 12.56 -3.82
CA LEU A 12 9.21 13.11 -5.00
C LEU A 12 9.70 12.50 -6.34
N LEU A 13 10.84 11.83 -6.36
CA LEU A 13 11.36 11.14 -7.56
C LEU A 13 10.90 9.67 -7.72
N ILE A 14 10.18 9.09 -6.75
CA ILE A 14 9.65 7.72 -6.85
C ILE A 14 8.11 7.78 -6.77
N PRO A 15 7.41 7.95 -7.91
CA PRO A 15 5.95 8.08 -7.95
C PRO A 15 5.16 7.03 -7.16
N GLY A 16 5.61 5.76 -7.13
CA GLY A 16 4.93 4.71 -6.36
C GLY A 16 4.92 4.94 -4.84
N THR A 17 5.77 5.84 -4.33
CA THR A 17 5.84 6.16 -2.91
C THR A 17 4.88 7.25 -2.46
N GLN A 18 3.93 7.70 -3.30
CA GLN A 18 2.91 8.70 -2.90
C GLN A 18 2.20 8.33 -1.58
N PRO A 19 1.61 9.28 -0.83
CA PRO A 19 0.83 8.96 0.36
C PRO A 19 -0.32 7.96 0.07
N LEU A 20 -0.74 7.21 1.08
CA LEU A 20 -1.94 6.38 1.01
C LEU A 20 -3.19 7.26 1.12
N VAL A 21 -4.28 6.86 0.48
CA VAL A 21 -5.59 7.50 0.60
C VAL A 21 -6.28 7.12 1.90
N MET A 22 -6.12 5.87 2.37
CA MET A 22 -6.70 5.47 3.66
C MET A 22 -6.17 6.34 4.83
N SER A 23 -7.04 6.65 5.78
CA SER A 23 -6.68 7.28 7.06
C SER A 23 -6.37 6.24 8.14
N GLY A 24 -5.56 6.63 9.15
CA GLY A 24 -5.24 5.77 10.29
C GLY A 24 -4.45 4.50 9.92
N GLY A 25 -4.49 3.49 10.79
CA GLY A 25 -3.74 2.24 10.64
C GLY A 25 -2.29 2.33 11.13
N ASP A 26 -1.63 1.17 11.25
CA ASP A 26 -0.25 1.11 11.74
C ASP A 26 0.74 1.79 10.76
N PRO A 27 1.49 2.83 11.19
CA PRO A 27 2.42 3.56 10.31
C PRO A 27 3.55 2.69 9.73
N TYR A 28 3.95 1.61 10.40
CA TYR A 28 4.95 0.69 9.89
C TYR A 28 4.39 -0.14 8.72
N LEU A 29 3.13 -0.57 8.80
CA LEU A 29 2.46 -1.25 7.70
C LEU A 29 2.16 -0.30 6.54
N ARG A 30 1.77 0.95 6.83
CA ARG A 30 1.58 1.97 5.80
C ARG A 30 2.86 2.26 5.03
N ALA A 31 3.99 2.35 5.73
CA ALA A 31 5.31 2.50 5.12
C ALA A 31 5.68 1.29 4.25
N LEU A 32 5.34 0.07 4.70
CA LEU A 32 5.51 -1.14 3.92
C LEU A 32 4.66 -1.13 2.64
N MET A 33 3.40 -0.70 2.71
CA MET A 33 2.50 -0.58 1.55
C MET A 33 3.05 0.41 0.50
N ARG A 34 3.54 1.58 0.94
CA ARG A 34 4.21 2.55 0.05
C ARG A 34 5.48 1.97 -0.58
N THR A 35 6.19 1.09 0.14
CA THR A 35 7.37 0.38 -0.38
C THR A 35 6.99 -0.69 -1.42
N ILE A 36 5.90 -1.43 -1.21
CA ILE A 36 5.37 -2.39 -2.18
C ILE A 36 4.97 -1.65 -3.47
N SER A 37 4.24 -0.54 -3.35
CA SER A 37 3.85 0.27 -4.51
C SER A 37 5.04 0.86 -5.26
N ALA A 38 6.13 1.21 -4.58
CA ALA A 38 7.38 1.63 -5.24
C ALA A 38 8.00 0.54 -6.13
N SER A 39 7.66 -0.72 -5.89
CA SER A 39 8.12 -1.87 -6.66
C SER A 39 7.12 -2.31 -7.73
N GLU A 40 5.83 -2.36 -7.36
CA GLU A 40 4.74 -2.87 -8.20
C GLU A 40 4.17 -1.82 -9.17
N SER A 41 4.15 -0.55 -8.76
CA SER A 41 3.39 0.50 -9.43
C SER A 41 4.12 1.85 -9.34
N ASN A 42 5.40 1.88 -9.73
CA ASN A 42 6.21 3.10 -9.71
C ASN A 42 5.87 4.07 -10.88
N VAL A 43 4.60 4.50 -10.92
CA VAL A 43 4.02 5.37 -11.93
C VAL A 43 3.22 6.51 -11.28
N LEU A 44 2.86 7.53 -12.05
CA LEU A 44 2.19 8.73 -11.51
C LEU A 44 0.78 8.47 -10.96
N ARG A 45 0.07 7.49 -11.51
CA ARG A 45 -1.31 7.12 -11.11
C ARG A 45 -1.34 5.66 -10.64
N PRO A 46 -0.69 5.31 -9.51
CA PRO A 46 -0.49 3.92 -9.12
C PRO A 46 -1.80 3.16 -8.91
N TYR A 47 -2.87 3.83 -8.46
CA TYR A 47 -4.18 3.19 -8.25
C TYR A 47 -4.93 2.79 -9.53
N HIS A 48 -4.58 3.36 -10.68
CA HIS A 48 -5.28 3.15 -11.95
C HIS A 48 -4.50 2.30 -12.94
N VAL A 49 -3.25 1.96 -12.61
CA VAL A 49 -2.38 1.22 -13.52
C VAL A 49 -2.79 -0.25 -13.57
N VAL A 50 -2.80 -0.83 -14.76
CA VAL A 50 -2.91 -2.28 -14.95
C VAL A 50 -1.58 -2.83 -15.44
N TYR A 51 -1.45 -4.15 -15.41
CA TYR A 51 -0.28 -4.84 -15.92
C TYR A 51 0.15 -4.31 -17.30
N GLY A 52 1.45 -4.15 -17.51
CA GLY A 52 1.97 -3.58 -18.76
C GLY A 52 1.97 -2.04 -18.84
N HIS A 53 1.62 -1.34 -17.75
CA HIS A 53 1.64 0.13 -17.62
C HIS A 53 0.54 0.91 -18.37
N ASP A 54 -0.55 0.24 -18.75
CA ASP A 54 -1.75 0.94 -19.21
C ASP A 54 -2.62 1.37 -18.02
N TYR A 55 -3.68 2.14 -18.25
CA TYR A 55 -4.53 2.72 -17.22
C TYR A 55 -6.01 2.46 -17.48
N VAL A 56 -6.75 2.32 -16.38
CA VAL A 56 -8.22 2.35 -16.39
C VAL A 56 -8.74 3.69 -15.89
N TRP A 57 -9.93 4.08 -16.36
CA TRP A 57 -10.56 5.35 -16.01
C TRP A 57 -11.45 5.25 -14.78
N THR A 58 -12.13 4.12 -14.61
CA THR A 58 -13.03 3.87 -13.48
C THR A 58 -12.42 2.85 -12.54
N LEU A 59 -12.77 2.98 -11.26
CA LEU A 59 -12.38 2.06 -10.18
C LEU A 59 -13.62 1.59 -9.41
N ASP A 60 -14.78 1.59 -10.07
CA ASP A 60 -16.06 1.16 -9.49
C ASP A 60 -16.00 -0.32 -9.09
N VAL A 61 -15.23 -1.12 -9.82
CA VAL A 61 -14.86 -2.50 -9.51
C VAL A 61 -13.45 -2.78 -10.01
N HIS A 62 -12.87 -3.91 -9.62
CA HIS A 62 -11.58 -4.35 -10.16
C HIS A 62 -11.71 -4.59 -11.67
N PRO A 63 -10.79 -4.06 -12.51
CA PRO A 63 -11.01 -4.00 -13.96
C PRO A 63 -11.01 -5.38 -14.65
N ASN A 64 -10.37 -6.38 -14.04
CA ASN A 64 -10.30 -7.76 -14.53
C ASN A 64 -9.89 -7.84 -16.03
N ARG A 65 -9.00 -6.95 -16.45
CA ARG A 65 -8.55 -6.85 -17.84
C ARG A 65 -7.38 -7.81 -18.04
N CYS A 66 -7.51 -8.72 -18.99
CA CYS A 66 -6.53 -9.76 -19.30
C CYS A 66 -5.43 -9.16 -20.19
N GLU A 67 -4.33 -8.72 -19.57
CA GLU A 67 -3.19 -8.08 -20.24
C GLU A 67 -2.16 -9.12 -20.68
N SER A 68 -1.82 -9.14 -21.97
CA SER A 68 -0.87 -10.12 -22.51
C SER A 68 0.53 -9.98 -21.90
N ILE A 69 1.10 -11.11 -21.48
CA ILE A 69 2.47 -11.19 -20.98
C ILE A 69 3.42 -11.40 -22.16
N GLY A 70 4.17 -10.36 -22.50
CA GLY A 70 5.08 -10.38 -23.65
C GLY A 70 6.43 -11.06 -23.40
N GLN A 71 6.86 -11.20 -22.14
CA GLN A 71 8.19 -11.67 -21.76
C GLN A 71 8.16 -12.53 -20.48
N GLY A 72 9.23 -13.27 -20.23
CA GLY A 72 9.37 -14.11 -19.03
C GLY A 72 8.73 -15.50 -19.16
N PRO A 73 8.73 -16.29 -18.07
CA PRO A 73 8.29 -17.69 -18.08
C PRO A 73 6.79 -17.86 -18.40
N ASN A 74 6.00 -16.79 -18.24
CA ASN A 74 4.56 -16.77 -18.49
C ASN A 74 4.20 -16.14 -19.85
N ARG A 75 5.17 -15.98 -20.77
CA ARG A 75 4.92 -15.41 -22.10
C ARG A 75 3.79 -16.16 -22.82
N GLY A 76 2.82 -15.42 -23.34
CA GLY A 76 1.63 -15.97 -24.01
C GLY A 76 0.42 -16.18 -23.11
N ASN A 77 0.60 -16.11 -21.77
CA ASN A 77 -0.51 -15.98 -20.84
C ASN A 77 -0.92 -14.49 -20.69
N CYS A 78 -1.93 -14.23 -19.87
CA CYS A 78 -2.28 -12.88 -19.46
C CYS A 78 -2.26 -12.71 -17.94
N SER A 79 -2.10 -11.47 -17.50
CA SER A 79 -2.23 -11.05 -16.11
C SER A 79 -3.44 -10.13 -15.96
N THR A 80 -4.16 -10.28 -14.86
CA THR A 80 -5.24 -9.34 -14.47
C THR A 80 -4.77 -8.34 -13.42
N ALA A 81 -3.46 -8.27 -13.15
CA ALA A 81 -2.91 -7.41 -12.12
C ALA A 81 -3.28 -5.94 -12.34
N ALA A 82 -3.84 -5.33 -11.30
CA ALA A 82 -4.28 -3.94 -11.35
C ALA A 82 -4.07 -3.19 -10.03
N GLY A 83 -4.09 -1.88 -10.16
CA GLY A 83 -4.02 -0.94 -9.06
C GLY A 83 -2.65 -0.87 -8.40
N ARG A 84 -2.64 -0.20 -7.25
CA ARG A 84 -1.44 0.22 -6.55
C ARG A 84 -0.56 -0.95 -6.11
N TYR A 85 -1.18 -2.08 -5.85
CA TYR A 85 -0.52 -3.28 -5.34
C TYR A 85 -0.50 -4.42 -6.35
N GLN A 86 -0.88 -4.15 -7.62
CA GLN A 86 -0.92 -5.13 -8.71
C GLN A 86 -1.66 -6.42 -8.31
N LEU A 87 -2.81 -6.27 -7.64
CA LEU A 87 -3.62 -7.42 -7.22
C LEU A 87 -4.22 -8.09 -8.45
N LEU A 88 -4.18 -9.41 -8.50
CA LEU A 88 -4.94 -10.18 -9.49
C LEU A 88 -6.43 -10.11 -9.16
N TYR A 89 -7.29 -10.27 -10.15
CA TYR A 89 -8.75 -10.23 -9.94
C TYR A 89 -9.22 -11.22 -8.88
N SER A 90 -8.77 -12.47 -8.95
CA SER A 90 -9.12 -13.50 -7.96
C SER A 90 -8.62 -13.15 -6.55
N THR A 91 -7.42 -12.58 -6.44
CA THR A 91 -6.88 -12.08 -5.17
C THR A 91 -7.72 -10.93 -4.63
N TRP A 92 -8.12 -9.98 -5.47
CA TRP A 92 -9.02 -8.91 -5.07
C TRP A 92 -10.35 -9.46 -4.53
N LEU A 93 -10.98 -10.41 -5.23
CA LEU A 93 -12.25 -11.00 -4.77
C LEU A 93 -12.10 -11.65 -3.39
N GLU A 94 -11.06 -12.44 -3.16
CA GLU A 94 -10.80 -13.07 -1.87
C GLU A 94 -10.63 -12.03 -0.75
N LEU A 95 -9.82 -11.00 -1.00
CA LEU A 95 -9.51 -10.00 0.02
C LEU A 95 -10.68 -9.05 0.25
N ALA A 96 -11.40 -8.66 -0.79
CA ALA A 96 -12.56 -7.78 -0.69
C ALA A 96 -13.71 -8.47 0.07
N ALA A 97 -13.97 -9.75 -0.21
CA ALA A 97 -14.94 -10.57 0.54
C ALA A 97 -14.62 -10.65 2.04
N ARG A 98 -13.36 -10.43 2.44
CA ARG A 98 -12.92 -10.52 3.84
C ARG A 98 -12.77 -9.16 4.53
N TYR A 99 -12.26 -8.16 3.82
CA TYR A 99 -11.75 -6.92 4.41
C TYR A 99 -12.42 -5.65 3.90
N HIS A 100 -13.16 -5.70 2.81
CA HIS A 100 -13.77 -4.49 2.27
C HIS A 100 -14.82 -3.95 3.26
N PRO A 101 -14.83 -2.64 3.58
CA PRO A 101 -15.77 -2.07 4.55
C PRO A 101 -17.25 -2.22 4.15
N GLN A 102 -17.51 -2.30 2.83
CA GLN A 102 -18.86 -2.43 2.27
C GLN A 102 -19.24 -3.88 1.93
N ARG A 103 -18.44 -4.88 2.36
CA ARG A 103 -18.77 -6.29 2.13
C ARG A 103 -20.04 -6.69 2.87
N THR A 104 -20.73 -7.69 2.33
CA THR A 104 -21.80 -8.41 3.04
C THR A 104 -21.26 -9.75 3.55
N ASP A 105 -22.13 -10.60 4.09
CA ASP A 105 -21.81 -11.99 4.42
C ASP A 105 -21.93 -12.92 3.20
N ASP A 106 -22.39 -12.43 2.03
CA ASP A 106 -22.40 -13.17 0.77
C ASP A 106 -21.06 -12.98 0.03
N PRO A 107 -20.26 -14.05 -0.15
CA PRO A 107 -18.99 -13.97 -0.88
C PRO A 107 -19.15 -13.53 -2.35
N LEU A 108 -20.32 -13.72 -2.96
CA LEU A 108 -20.57 -13.35 -4.37
C LEU A 108 -20.61 -11.83 -4.58
N ASP A 109 -20.92 -11.06 -3.52
CA ASP A 109 -20.98 -9.60 -3.58
C ASP A 109 -19.60 -8.96 -3.82
N ALA A 110 -18.51 -9.70 -3.57
CA ALA A 110 -17.15 -9.22 -3.78
C ALA A 110 -16.87 -8.75 -5.22
N THR A 111 -17.62 -9.29 -6.19
CA THR A 111 -17.54 -8.89 -7.60
C THR A 111 -18.00 -7.46 -7.87
N GLY A 112 -18.87 -6.91 -7.01
CA GLY A 112 -19.39 -5.55 -7.09
C GLY A 112 -18.73 -4.55 -6.14
N LEU A 113 -17.73 -4.99 -5.35
CA LEU A 113 -17.09 -4.12 -4.37
C LEU A 113 -16.09 -3.16 -5.00
N SER A 114 -16.11 -1.93 -4.50
CA SER A 114 -15.35 -0.82 -5.08
C SER A 114 -13.84 -1.04 -5.02
N PHE A 115 -13.19 -0.82 -6.16
CA PHE A 115 -11.73 -0.86 -6.27
C PHE A 115 -11.11 0.54 -6.17
N ALA A 116 -11.85 1.51 -5.60
CA ALA A 116 -11.38 2.87 -5.40
C ALA A 116 -10.09 2.91 -4.54
N PRO A 117 -9.28 3.98 -4.64
CA PRO A 117 -7.98 4.06 -3.98
C PRO A 117 -8.00 3.75 -2.47
N GLU A 118 -9.00 4.28 -1.76
CA GLU A 118 -9.15 4.06 -0.33
C GLU A 118 -9.36 2.57 0.00
N TYR A 119 -10.15 1.85 -0.79
CA TYR A 119 -10.45 0.44 -0.55
C TYR A 119 -9.30 -0.48 -0.94
N GLN A 120 -8.53 -0.14 -1.98
CA GLN A 120 -7.27 -0.84 -2.26
C GLN A 120 -6.34 -0.78 -1.05
N ASP A 121 -6.20 0.40 -0.44
CA ASP A 121 -5.35 0.58 0.74
C ASP A 121 -5.90 -0.17 1.96
N LEU A 122 -7.19 0.02 2.30
CA LEU A 122 -7.81 -0.60 3.48
C LEU A 122 -7.73 -2.13 3.44
N VAL A 123 -8.05 -2.72 2.28
CA VAL A 123 -8.03 -4.17 2.09
C VAL A 123 -6.60 -4.71 2.23
N VAL A 124 -5.61 -4.06 1.61
CA VAL A 124 -4.21 -4.51 1.71
C VAL A 124 -3.62 -4.26 3.10
N HIS A 125 -4.01 -3.19 3.79
CA HIS A 125 -3.59 -2.93 5.17
C HIS A 125 -4.10 -4.00 6.13
N ALA A 126 -5.39 -4.33 6.05
CA ALA A 126 -6.00 -5.39 6.84
C ALA A 126 -5.35 -6.74 6.52
N TRP A 127 -5.09 -7.00 5.24
CA TRP A 127 -4.42 -8.21 4.79
C TRP A 127 -3.00 -8.37 5.36
N LEU A 128 -2.19 -7.32 5.34
CA LEU A 128 -0.84 -7.31 5.91
C LEU A 128 -0.83 -7.39 7.44
N SER A 129 -1.97 -7.08 8.07
CA SER A 129 -2.15 -7.20 9.52
C SER A 129 -2.51 -8.63 9.95
N GLU A 130 -2.80 -9.54 9.02
CA GLU A 130 -3.13 -10.93 9.32
C GLU A 130 -1.96 -11.68 10.00
N GLY A 131 -2.29 -12.51 10.98
CA GLY A 131 -1.33 -13.36 11.68
C GLY A 131 -0.59 -14.35 10.79
N ARG A 132 -1.11 -14.67 9.59
CA ARG A 132 -0.44 -15.58 8.63
C ARG A 132 0.92 -15.06 8.15
N TRP A 133 1.13 -13.75 8.20
CA TRP A 133 2.41 -13.13 7.86
C TRP A 133 3.40 -13.10 9.04
N GLY A 134 2.96 -13.59 10.21
CA GLY A 134 3.52 -13.21 11.50
C GLY A 134 3.18 -11.75 11.84
N ASN A 135 3.60 -11.29 13.01
CA ASN A 135 3.42 -9.89 13.38
C ASN A 135 4.40 -9.00 12.59
N LEU A 136 3.99 -8.58 11.39
CA LEU A 136 4.81 -7.75 10.50
C LEU A 136 5.13 -6.41 11.14
N SER A 137 4.16 -5.76 11.78
CA SER A 137 4.37 -4.49 12.48
C SER A 137 5.48 -4.59 13.53
N ALA A 138 5.44 -5.61 14.39
CA ALA A 138 6.47 -5.81 15.40
C ALA A 138 7.87 -6.05 14.79
N GLN A 139 7.94 -6.83 13.70
CA GLN A 139 9.19 -7.05 12.97
C GLN A 139 9.74 -5.76 12.36
N LEU A 140 8.88 -4.96 11.75
CA LEU A 140 9.24 -3.68 11.14
C LEU A 140 9.69 -2.65 12.19
N ARG A 141 9.06 -2.62 13.37
CA ARG A 141 9.50 -1.83 14.53
C ARG A 141 10.89 -2.21 15.01
N GLN A 142 11.26 -3.48 14.88
CA GLN A 142 12.59 -4.00 15.19
C GLN A 142 13.60 -3.79 14.05
N GLY A 143 13.22 -3.08 12.97
CA GLY A 143 14.09 -2.85 11.82
C GLY A 143 14.29 -4.06 10.91
N ARG A 144 13.51 -5.15 11.08
CA ARG A 144 13.61 -6.39 10.29
C ARG A 144 12.97 -6.27 8.90
N VAL A 145 13.32 -5.21 8.17
CA VAL A 145 12.73 -4.87 6.87
C VAL A 145 13.03 -5.94 5.81
N GLN A 146 14.29 -6.34 5.67
CA GLN A 146 14.68 -7.34 4.65
C GLN A 146 13.99 -8.70 4.84
N PRO A 147 13.94 -9.30 6.05
CA PRO A 147 13.15 -10.50 6.29
C PRO A 147 11.67 -10.35 5.92
N VAL A 148 11.05 -9.20 6.23
CA VAL A 148 9.66 -8.91 5.88
C VAL A 148 9.49 -8.88 4.36
N LEU A 149 10.31 -8.12 3.63
CA LEU A 149 10.23 -8.04 2.16
C LEU A 149 10.45 -9.42 1.51
N ARG A 150 11.41 -10.21 2.00
CA ARG A 150 11.66 -11.58 1.52
C ARG A 150 10.43 -12.47 1.73
N ARG A 151 9.79 -12.41 2.89
CA ARG A 151 8.57 -13.20 3.17
C ARG A 151 7.44 -12.87 2.20
N LEU A 152 7.30 -11.59 1.83
CA LEU A 152 6.25 -11.10 0.94
C LEU A 152 6.53 -11.33 -0.54
N SER A 153 7.76 -11.69 -0.92
CA SER A 153 8.17 -11.87 -2.33
C SER A 153 7.42 -12.99 -3.07
N GLY A 154 6.83 -13.95 -2.35
CA GLY A 154 5.96 -14.96 -2.97
C GLY A 154 4.61 -14.41 -3.44
N THR A 155 4.15 -13.32 -2.84
CA THR A 155 2.93 -12.60 -3.24
C THR A 155 3.24 -11.51 -4.25
N TRP A 156 4.31 -10.74 -4.00
CA TRP A 156 4.76 -9.63 -4.82
C TRP A 156 6.15 -9.94 -5.36
N THR A 157 6.21 -10.61 -6.52
CA THR A 157 7.48 -11.05 -7.12
C THR A 157 8.40 -9.88 -7.42
N SER A 158 7.84 -8.69 -7.65
CA SER A 158 8.61 -7.47 -7.92
C SER A 158 9.50 -7.06 -6.72
N LEU A 159 9.21 -7.49 -5.49
CA LEU A 159 10.05 -7.19 -4.32
C LEU A 159 11.47 -7.77 -4.45
N GLY A 160 11.70 -8.61 -5.47
CA GLY A 160 12.90 -9.43 -5.60
C GLY A 160 12.91 -10.51 -4.53
N TYR A 161 13.97 -11.30 -4.45
CA TYR A 161 14.07 -12.48 -3.59
C TYR A 161 13.40 -13.77 -4.12
N GLY A 162 12.77 -13.72 -5.30
CA GLY A 162 12.32 -14.87 -6.12
C GLY A 162 13.10 -15.01 -7.44
N ILE A 163 12.51 -15.64 -8.46
CA ILE A 163 13.14 -15.86 -9.79
C ILE A 163 13.33 -14.58 -10.62
N GLU A 164 12.66 -13.48 -10.25
CA GLU A 164 12.77 -12.20 -10.94
C GLU A 164 13.68 -11.25 -10.15
N THR A 165 14.68 -10.71 -10.85
CA THR A 165 15.57 -9.68 -10.30
C THR A 165 15.00 -8.31 -10.66
N ASN A 166 14.25 -7.70 -9.73
CA ASN A 166 13.87 -6.30 -9.88
C ASN A 166 15.08 -5.41 -9.52
N SER A 167 15.42 -4.47 -10.40
CA SER A 167 16.50 -3.50 -10.20
C SER A 167 16.29 -2.64 -8.94
N MET A 168 15.03 -2.47 -8.50
CA MET A 168 14.62 -1.74 -7.32
C MET A 168 14.79 -2.51 -6.00
N SER A 169 14.85 -3.84 -6.00
CA SER A 169 14.84 -4.66 -4.76
C SER A 169 15.95 -4.27 -3.77
N ARG A 170 17.13 -3.89 -4.29
CA ARG A 170 18.26 -3.43 -3.46
C ARG A 170 17.99 -2.09 -2.78
N GLN A 171 17.11 -1.27 -3.34
CA GLN A 171 16.75 0.05 -2.83
C GLN A 171 15.55 0.00 -1.87
N LEU A 172 14.69 -1.03 -1.96
CA LEU A 172 13.46 -1.12 -1.16
C LEU A 172 13.67 -0.94 0.36
N PRO A 173 14.70 -1.52 1.01
CA PRO A 173 14.93 -1.26 2.42
C PRO A 173 15.21 0.22 2.74
N ARG A 174 15.90 0.95 1.84
CA ARG A 174 16.18 2.38 2.00
C ARG A 174 14.92 3.21 1.76
N ILE A 175 14.14 2.87 0.73
CA ILE A 175 12.85 3.50 0.44
C ILE A 175 11.93 3.36 1.64
N TYR A 176 11.80 2.15 2.20
CA TYR A 176 11.02 1.88 3.40
C TYR A 176 11.40 2.81 4.56
N GLN A 177 12.69 2.94 4.87
CA GLN A 177 13.15 3.81 5.96
C GLN A 177 12.82 5.29 5.72
N GLN A 178 12.80 5.71 4.46
CA GLN A 178 12.48 7.09 4.10
C GLN A 178 10.98 7.36 4.22
N VAL A 179 10.12 6.49 3.67
CA VAL A 179 8.66 6.64 3.78
C VAL A 179 8.16 6.41 5.21
N LEU A 180 8.84 5.58 6.01
CA LEU A 180 8.50 5.38 7.42
C LEU A 180 8.63 6.66 8.24
N LYS A 181 9.65 7.48 7.98
CA LYS A 181 9.80 8.78 8.65
C LYS A 181 8.61 9.69 8.38
N GLU A 182 8.09 9.67 7.15
CA GLU A 182 6.91 10.45 6.78
C GLU A 182 5.63 9.91 7.42
N GLU A 183 5.43 8.58 7.42
CA GLU A 183 4.25 7.98 8.06
C GLU A 183 4.25 8.21 9.58
N LEU A 184 5.41 8.16 10.23
CA LEU A 184 5.52 8.48 11.66
C LEU A 184 5.25 9.95 11.94
N ALA A 185 5.74 10.86 11.10
CA ALA A 185 5.46 12.28 11.23
C ALA A 185 3.96 12.58 11.09
N ARG A 186 3.30 11.98 10.09
CA ARG A 186 1.84 12.09 9.87
C ARG A 186 1.04 11.51 11.05
N ALA A 187 1.40 10.33 11.53
CA ALA A 187 0.74 9.74 12.69
C ALA A 187 0.90 10.61 13.96
N GLY A 188 2.04 11.28 14.12
CA GLY A 188 2.27 12.23 15.20
C GLY A 188 1.40 13.49 15.10
N THR A 189 1.23 14.05 13.90
CA THR A 189 0.34 15.20 13.68
C THR A 189 -1.11 14.84 13.93
N ASP A 190 -1.59 13.71 13.39
CA ASP A 190 -2.96 13.25 13.56
C ASP A 190 -3.31 13.03 15.04
N ALA A 191 -2.38 12.44 15.80
CA ALA A 191 -2.54 12.24 17.23
C ALA A 191 -2.62 13.56 18.01
N ALA A 192 -1.82 14.56 17.62
CA ALA A 192 -1.84 15.87 18.24
C ALA A 192 -3.14 16.65 17.95
N GLU A 193 -3.64 16.59 16.72
CA GLU A 193 -4.90 17.22 16.32
C GLU A 193 -6.10 16.61 17.06
N GLN A 194 -6.17 15.28 17.12
CA GLN A 194 -7.21 14.56 17.87
C GLN A 194 -7.20 14.90 19.37
N ALA A 195 -6.00 15.03 19.96
CA ALA A 195 -5.87 15.42 21.37
C ALA A 195 -6.37 16.86 21.62
N ALA A 196 -6.05 17.79 20.73
CA ALA A 196 -6.49 19.18 20.81
C ALA A 196 -8.02 19.32 20.67
N GLU A 197 -8.64 18.56 19.75
CA GLU A 197 -10.09 18.57 19.55
C GLU A 197 -10.83 17.99 20.75
N LYS A 198 -10.32 16.91 21.34
CA LYS A 198 -10.87 16.32 22.56
C LYS A 198 -10.81 17.27 23.75
N GLN A 199 -9.76 18.09 23.85
CA GLN A 199 -9.63 19.11 24.90
C GLN A 199 -10.61 20.29 24.71
N LYS A 200 -10.84 20.72 23.46
CA LYS A 200 -11.87 21.73 23.12
C LYS A 200 -13.29 21.23 23.39
N GLY A 201 -13.61 20.00 23.03
CA GLY A 201 -14.92 19.40 23.31
C GLY A 201 -15.20 19.22 24.81
N ARG A 202 -14.16 18.93 25.60
CA ARG A 202 -14.27 18.80 27.06
C ARG A 202 -14.51 20.16 27.73
N THR A 203 -13.77 21.19 27.33
CA THR A 203 -13.93 22.57 27.84
C THR A 203 -15.30 23.17 27.45
N ALA A 204 -15.79 22.92 26.24
CA ALA A 204 -17.13 23.38 25.83
C ALA A 204 -18.28 22.70 26.60
N LYS A 205 -18.13 21.44 27.03
CA LYS A 205 -19.12 20.75 27.87
C LYS A 205 -19.13 21.22 29.33
N THR A 206 -18.01 21.72 29.85
CA THR A 206 -17.92 22.23 31.23
C THR A 206 -18.47 23.66 31.39
N VAL A 207 -18.69 24.38 30.28
CA VAL A 207 -19.14 25.78 30.27
C VAL A 207 -20.65 25.94 30.04
N ARG A 208 -21.42 24.85 29.90
CA ARG A 208 -22.90 24.93 29.90
C ARG A 208 -23.43 24.83 31.33
N PRO A 209 -24.09 25.89 31.86
CA PRO A 209 -24.78 25.86 33.16
C PRO A 209 -26.04 24.99 33.13
#